data_AF-A0A4Y7WIQ0-F1
#
_entry.id   AF-A0A4Y7WIQ0-F1
#
_cell.length_a   1.000
_cell.length_b   1.000
_cell.length_c   1.000
_cell.angle_alpha   90.00
_cell.angle_beta   90.00
_cell.angle_gamma   90.00
#
_symmetry.space_group_name_H-M   'P 1'
#
loop_
_entity.id
_entity.type
_entity.pdbx_description
1 polymer ?
#
loop_
_entity_poly.entity_id
_entity_poly.type
_entity_poly.pdbx_seq_one_letter_code
_entity_poly.pdbx_strand_id
1 'polypeptide(L)'
;MKKISREAVTIRLEEQYGMLSSAKQVQHLLRDIHSLQSRVLHDDFAACDIFIDLQDAIEQADLTKRQRDALYYVYMCDYTQVETAEKMGIAQQNVRELLKRSTERIADIFYYWTHHDLGYRGGI
;
A
#
# COMPACT_ATOMS: atom_id res chain seq x y z
N MET A 1 23.72 -3.97 -23.77
CA MET A 1 22.53 -3.98 -22.88
C MET A 1 21.64 -5.15 -23.29
N LYS A 2 21.49 -6.19 -22.45
CA LYS A 2 20.57 -7.30 -22.75
C LYS A 2 19.14 -6.79 -22.56
N LYS A 3 18.32 -6.83 -23.61
CA LYS A 3 16.87 -6.61 -23.49
C LYS A 3 16.31 -7.76 -22.65
N ILE A 4 15.77 -7.45 -21.48
CA ILE A 4 14.99 -8.43 -20.70
C ILE A 4 13.70 -8.69 -21.49
N SER A 5 13.29 -9.97 -21.60
CA SER A 5 12.03 -10.32 -22.27
C SER A 5 10.84 -9.89 -21.41
N ARG A 6 9.75 -9.49 -22.06
CA ARG A 6 8.50 -9.06 -21.40
C ARG A 6 7.98 -10.09 -20.39
N GLU A 7 8.01 -11.36 -20.78
CA GLU A 7 7.61 -12.49 -19.92
C GLU A 7 8.43 -12.58 -18.63
N ALA A 8 9.75 -12.33 -18.69
CA ALA A 8 10.61 -12.34 -17.51
C ALA A 8 10.39 -11.13 -16.59
N VAL A 9 9.88 -10.02 -17.11
CA VAL A 9 9.49 -8.86 -16.30
C VAL A 9 8.16 -9.14 -15.59
N THR A 10 7.16 -9.66 -16.31
CA THR A 10 5.85 -10.02 -15.75
C THR A 10 5.99 -11.03 -14.60
N ILE A 11 6.76 -12.11 -14.79
CA ILE A 11 6.99 -13.12 -13.74
C ILE A 11 7.58 -12.48 -12.48
N ARG A 12 8.56 -11.56 -12.62
CA ARG A 12 9.16 -10.87 -11.47
C ARG A 12 8.15 -9.99 -10.73
N LEU A 13 7.31 -9.26 -11.46
CA LEU A 13 6.28 -8.41 -10.85
C LEU A 13 5.19 -9.24 -10.18
N GLU A 14 4.82 -10.40 -10.75
CA GLU A 14 3.90 -11.34 -10.12
C GLU A 14 4.49 -11.96 -8.85
N GLU A 15 5.78 -12.36 -8.87
CA GLU A 15 6.49 -12.85 -7.68
C GLU A 15 6.60 -11.78 -6.58
N GLN A 16 6.83 -10.52 -6.98
CA GLN A 16 7.07 -9.41 -6.06
C GLN A 16 5.77 -8.78 -5.52
N TYR A 17 4.75 -8.60 -6.37
CA TYR A 17 3.52 -7.86 -6.06
C TYR A 17 2.22 -8.60 -6.38
N GLY A 18 2.25 -9.78 -6.99
CA GLY A 18 1.03 -10.55 -7.27
C GLY A 18 0.22 -10.83 -5.99
N MET A 19 0.90 -10.87 -4.85
CA MET A 19 0.30 -11.01 -3.51
C MET A 19 -0.11 -9.67 -2.87
N LEU A 20 -0.01 -8.53 -3.55
CA LEU A 20 -0.49 -7.23 -3.05
C LEU A 20 -1.61 -6.65 -3.92
N SER A 21 -2.05 -7.37 -4.96
CA SER A 21 -3.16 -6.99 -5.81
C SER A 21 -4.55 -7.24 -5.20
N SER A 22 -4.63 -7.41 -3.87
CA SER A 22 -5.90 -7.55 -3.16
C SER A 22 -5.96 -6.70 -1.91
N ALA A 23 -7.13 -6.12 -1.65
CA ALA A 23 -7.36 -5.24 -0.49
C ALA A 23 -7.03 -5.93 0.85
N LYS A 24 -7.24 -7.25 0.96
CA LYS A 24 -6.94 -8.03 2.16
C LYS A 24 -5.43 -8.11 2.42
N GLN A 25 -4.63 -8.29 1.37
CA GLN A 25 -3.18 -8.39 1.50
C GLN A 25 -2.54 -7.03 1.78
N VAL A 26 -3.01 -5.97 1.10
CA VAL A 26 -2.66 -4.58 1.47
C VAL A 26 -2.98 -4.30 2.93
N GLN A 27 -4.14 -4.75 3.42
CA GLN A 27 -4.51 -4.60 4.82
C GLN A 27 -3.55 -5.32 5.77
N HIS A 28 -3.06 -6.52 5.41
CA HIS A 28 -2.05 -7.23 6.21
C HIS A 28 -0.73 -6.46 6.24
N LEU A 29 -0.24 -6.00 5.08
CA LEU A 29 0.98 -5.20 5.00
C LEU A 29 0.90 -3.94 5.87
N LEU A 30 -0.23 -3.22 5.81
CA LEU A 30 -0.46 -2.03 6.63
C LEU A 30 -0.52 -2.32 8.13
N ARG A 31 -1.00 -3.50 8.56
CA ARG A 31 -0.96 -3.90 9.98
C ARG A 31 0.46 -4.15 10.47
N ASP A 32 1.34 -4.58 9.58
CA ASP A 32 2.74 -4.87 9.88
C ASP A 32 3.66 -3.65 9.64
N ILE A 33 3.09 -2.45 9.43
CA ILE A 33 3.84 -1.27 8.97
C ILE A 33 4.99 -0.87 9.89
N HIS A 34 4.82 -0.99 11.21
CA HIS A 34 5.88 -0.69 12.18
C HIS A 34 7.01 -1.71 12.16
N SER A 35 6.67 -2.99 11.93
CA SER A 35 7.66 -4.05 11.73
C SER A 35 8.45 -3.82 10.44
N LEU A 36 7.75 -3.43 9.37
CA LEU A 36 8.37 -3.07 8.10
C LEU A 36 9.31 -1.86 8.25
N GLN A 37 8.86 -0.78 8.91
CA GLN A 37 9.68 0.39 9.20
C GLN A 37 10.91 0.05 10.06
N SER A 38 10.76 -0.81 11.07
CA SER A 38 11.89 -1.29 11.86
C SER A 38 12.94 -2.00 10.99
N ARG A 39 12.51 -2.86 10.05
CA ARG A 39 13.41 -3.54 9.11
C ARG A 39 14.11 -2.57 8.16
N VAL A 40 13.40 -1.56 7.65
CA VAL A 40 13.97 -0.46 6.84
C VAL A 40 15.10 0.24 7.60
N LEU A 41 14.91 0.51 8.88
CA LEU A 41 15.93 1.15 9.73
C LEU A 41 17.18 0.27 9.97
N HIS A 42 17.09 -1.03 9.70
CA HIS A 42 18.19 -1.99 9.83
C HIS A 42 18.75 -2.43 8.47
N ASP A 43 18.63 -1.57 7.44
CA ASP A 43 19.17 -1.77 6.09
C ASP A 43 18.70 -3.07 5.40
N ASP A 44 17.51 -3.57 5.77
CA ASP A 44 16.86 -4.65 5.04
C ASP A 44 16.34 -4.10 3.71
N PHE A 45 17.16 -4.21 2.65
CA PHE A 45 16.84 -3.67 1.33
C PHE A 45 15.53 -4.21 0.76
N ALA A 46 15.14 -5.45 1.07
CA ALA A 46 13.85 -5.98 0.62
C ALA A 46 12.68 -5.30 1.34
N ALA A 47 12.83 -4.94 2.62
CA ALA A 47 11.86 -4.12 3.34
C ALA A 47 11.82 -2.68 2.80
N CYS A 48 12.95 -2.11 2.42
CA CYS A 48 13.03 -0.79 1.79
C CYS A 48 12.25 -0.74 0.48
N ASP A 49 12.46 -1.71 -0.41
CA ASP A 49 11.75 -1.78 -1.69
C ASP A 49 10.23 -1.83 -1.44
N ILE A 50 9.76 -2.77 -0.61
CA ILE A 50 8.32 -2.90 -0.27
C ILE A 50 7.76 -1.61 0.36
N PHE A 51 8.53 -0.95 1.24
CA PHE A 51 8.08 0.27 1.89
C PHE A 51 7.95 1.43 0.90
N ILE A 52 8.94 1.60 0.01
CA ILE A 52 8.89 2.62 -1.06
C ILE A 52 7.71 2.35 -1.99
N ASP A 53 7.53 1.10 -2.41
CA ASP A 53 6.41 0.71 -3.26
C ASP A 53 5.04 0.98 -2.63
N LEU A 54 4.89 0.67 -1.35
CA LEU A 54 3.66 0.97 -0.62
C LEU A 54 3.38 2.47 -0.56
N GLN A 55 4.42 3.29 -0.34
CA GLN A 55 4.28 4.74 -0.31
C GLN A 55 3.87 5.28 -1.68
N ASP A 56 4.55 4.85 -2.74
CA ASP A 56 4.22 5.23 -4.13
C ASP A 56 2.80 4.78 -4.51
N ALA A 57 2.36 3.60 -4.06
CA ALA A 57 1.01 3.12 -4.29
C ALA A 57 -0.04 3.95 -3.56
N ILE A 58 0.22 4.36 -2.31
CA ILE A 58 -0.66 5.24 -1.53
C ILE A 58 -0.79 6.62 -2.20
N GLU A 59 0.32 7.16 -2.73
CA GLU A 59 0.33 8.44 -3.44
C GLU A 59 -0.46 8.38 -4.76
N GLN A 60 -0.31 7.29 -5.52
CA GLN A 60 -1.01 7.09 -6.80
C GLN A 60 -2.47 6.65 -6.66
N ALA A 61 -2.88 6.11 -5.51
CA ALA A 61 -4.25 5.62 -5.28
C ALA A 61 -5.32 6.73 -5.25
N ASP A 62 -4.95 8.01 -5.39
CA ASP A 62 -5.86 9.17 -5.42
C ASP A 62 -6.86 9.13 -4.26
N LEU A 63 -6.35 8.87 -3.06
CA LEU A 63 -7.17 8.80 -1.85
C LEU A 63 -7.74 10.19 -1.53
N THR A 64 -8.97 10.25 -1.04
CA THR A 64 -9.51 11.47 -0.45
C THR A 64 -8.75 11.80 0.84
N LYS A 65 -8.81 13.07 1.28
CA LYS A 65 -8.22 13.46 2.58
C LYS A 65 -8.73 12.58 3.72
N ARG A 66 -10.04 12.30 3.77
CA ARG A 66 -10.66 11.48 4.83
C ARG A 66 -10.16 10.03 4.80
N GLN A 67 -9.91 9.47 3.63
CA GLN A 67 -9.32 8.13 3.48
C GLN A 67 -7.87 8.11 4.00
N ARG A 68 -7.06 9.10 3.63
CA ARG A 68 -5.69 9.25 4.16
C ARG A 68 -5.67 9.42 5.68
N ASP A 69 -6.54 10.28 6.22
CA ASP A 69 -6.64 10.50 7.66
C ASP A 69 -6.98 9.18 8.40
N ALA A 70 -7.93 8.39 7.86
CA ALA A 70 -8.31 7.10 8.46
C ALA A 70 -7.16 6.08 8.44
N LEU A 71 -6.43 5.97 7.31
CA LEU A 71 -5.24 5.10 7.23
C LEU A 71 -4.18 5.53 8.24
N TYR A 72 -3.90 6.83 8.32
CA TYR A 72 -2.88 7.38 9.21
C TYR A 72 -3.21 7.07 10.67
N TYR A 73 -4.41 7.38 11.15
CA TYR A 73 -4.76 7.13 12.54
C TYR A 73 -4.73 5.65 12.90
N VAL A 74 -5.24 4.78 12.03
CA VAL A 74 -5.35 3.35 12.34
C VAL A 74 -4.01 2.63 12.27
N TYR A 75 -3.20 2.90 11.25
CA TYR A 75 -1.98 2.14 10.98
C TYR A 75 -0.71 2.82 11.48
N MET A 76 -0.63 4.15 11.41
CA MET A 76 0.58 4.87 11.83
C MET A 76 0.51 5.32 13.29
N CYS A 77 -0.69 5.57 13.82
CA CYS A 77 -0.88 5.96 15.22
C CYS A 77 -1.43 4.83 16.10
N ASP A 78 -1.68 3.64 15.53
CA ASP A 78 -2.26 2.48 16.22
C ASP A 78 -3.61 2.73 16.91
N TYR A 79 -4.39 3.70 16.41
CA TYR A 79 -5.73 3.93 16.95
C TYR A 79 -6.66 2.80 16.50
N THR A 80 -7.53 2.38 17.41
CA THR A 80 -8.68 1.56 17.04
C THR A 80 -9.59 2.33 16.07
N GLN A 81 -10.46 1.61 15.36
CA GLN A 81 -11.46 2.27 14.51
C GLN A 81 -12.45 3.13 15.31
N VAL A 82 -12.65 2.83 16.60
CA VAL A 82 -13.50 3.62 17.51
C VAL A 82 -12.81 4.93 17.86
N GLU A 83 -11.56 4.89 18.32
CA GLU A 83 -10.77 6.10 18.62
C GLU A 83 -10.57 6.98 17.38
N THR A 84 -10.35 6.36 16.22
CA THR A 84 -10.27 7.07 14.93
C THR A 84 -11.60 7.75 14.59
N ALA A 85 -12.73 7.09 14.83
CA ALA A 85 -14.05 7.65 14.57
C ALA A 85 -14.34 8.87 15.44
N GLU A 86 -14.00 8.78 16.73
CA GLU A 86 -14.06 9.90 17.69
C GLU A 86 -13.17 11.06 17.25
N LYS A 87 -11.92 10.76 16.89
CA LYS A 87 -10.94 11.76 16.40
C LYS A 87 -11.42 12.47 15.13
N MET A 88 -12.09 11.74 14.24
CA MET A 88 -12.57 12.24 12.95
C MET A 88 -13.98 12.85 13.01
N GLY A 89 -14.70 12.71 14.12
CA GLY A 89 -16.08 13.18 14.29
C GLY A 89 -17.08 12.46 13.39
N ILE A 90 -16.90 11.16 13.17
CA ILE A 90 -17.77 10.31 12.32
C ILE A 90 -18.16 9.02 13.03
N ALA A 91 -19.11 8.26 12.49
CA ALA A 91 -19.44 6.93 13.01
C ALA A 91 -18.32 5.91 12.70
N GLN A 92 -18.11 4.93 13.59
CA GLN A 92 -17.12 3.87 13.41
C GLN A 92 -17.31 3.08 12.10
N GLN A 93 -18.57 2.84 11.68
CA GLN A 93 -18.87 2.20 10.40
C GLN A 93 -18.32 2.99 9.20
N ASN A 94 -18.26 4.32 9.30
CA ASN A 94 -17.72 5.16 8.24
C ASN A 94 -16.18 5.05 8.18
N VAL A 95 -15.50 4.92 9.33
CA VAL A 95 -14.06 4.61 9.36
C VAL A 95 -13.79 3.27 8.67
N ARG A 96 -14.57 2.23 8.99
CA ARG A 96 -14.47 0.92 8.34
C ARG A 96 -14.59 1.03 6.81
N GLU A 97 -15.58 1.78 6.32
CA GLU A 97 -15.78 1.98 4.88
C GLU A 97 -14.64 2.79 4.24
N LEU A 98 -14.13 3.83 4.92
CA LEU A 98 -12.98 4.59 4.46
C LEU A 98 -11.75 3.69 4.32
N LEU A 99 -11.44 2.86 5.33
CA LEU A 99 -10.31 1.92 5.28
C LEU A 99 -10.48 0.91 4.15
N LYS A 100 -11.67 0.30 4.03
CA LYS A 100 -11.97 -0.67 2.97
C LYS A 100 -11.72 -0.09 1.58
N ARG A 101 -12.30 1.09 1.28
CA ARG A 101 -12.11 1.75 -0.01
C ARG A 101 -10.66 2.16 -0.24
N SER A 102 -9.94 2.52 0.81
CA SER A 102 -8.53 2.90 0.69
C SER A 102 -7.67 1.71 0.31
N THR A 103 -7.86 0.55 0.97
CA THR A 103 -7.09 -0.65 0.66
C THR A 103 -7.46 -1.26 -0.69
N GLU A 104 -8.71 -1.14 -1.13
CA GLU A 104 -9.12 -1.48 -2.51
C GLU A 104 -8.37 -0.63 -3.54
N ARG A 105 -8.35 0.71 -3.38
CA ARG A 105 -7.66 1.61 -4.32
C ARG A 105 -6.15 1.41 -4.35
N ILE A 106 -5.52 1.12 -3.21
CA ILE A 106 -4.08 0.80 -3.17
C ILE A 106 -3.82 -0.55 -3.86
N ALA A 107 -4.68 -1.54 -3.64
CA ALA A 107 -4.56 -2.84 -4.31
C ALA A 107 -4.73 -2.72 -5.83
N ASP A 108 -5.58 -1.81 -6.31
CA ASP A 108 -5.73 -1.52 -7.74
C ASP A 108 -4.42 -0.99 -8.36
N ILE A 109 -3.63 -0.20 -7.61
CA ILE A 109 -2.31 0.27 -8.07
C ILE A 109 -1.33 -0.91 -8.19
N PHE A 110 -1.24 -1.77 -7.18
CA PHE A 110 -0.41 -2.98 -7.27
C PHE A 110 -0.88 -3.91 -8.39
N TYR A 111 -2.19 -4.10 -8.55
CA TYR A 111 -2.75 -4.87 -9.66
C TYR A 111 -2.34 -4.28 -11.01
N TYR A 112 -2.43 -2.95 -11.15
CA TYR A 112 -2.02 -2.24 -12.34
C TYR A 112 -0.53 -2.44 -12.64
N TRP A 113 0.36 -2.26 -11.66
CA TRP A 113 1.80 -2.51 -11.83
C TRP A 113 2.11 -3.96 -12.23
N THR A 114 1.41 -4.94 -11.67
CA THR A 114 1.61 -6.36 -12.03
C THR A 114 1.18 -6.67 -13.47
N HIS A 115 0.11 -6.03 -13.97
CA HIS A 115 -0.50 -6.39 -15.26
C HIS A 115 -0.20 -5.42 -16.40
N HIS A 116 0.37 -4.25 -16.10
CA HIS A 116 0.77 -3.26 -17.08
C HIS A 116 2.28 -3.04 -17.02
N ASP A 117 2.88 -2.97 -18.21
CA ASP A 117 4.33 -2.89 -18.44
C ASP A 117 4.89 -1.48 -18.13
N LEU A 118 4.40 -0.84 -17.07
CA LEU A 118 4.67 0.56 -16.75
C LEU A 118 5.23 0.71 -15.34
N GLY A 119 6.56 0.75 -15.28
CA GLY A 119 7.23 1.95 -14.81
C GLY A 119 7.82 1.96 -13.42
N TYR A 120 8.59 0.94 -13.03
CA TYR A 120 9.61 1.15 -11.99
C TYR A 120 10.55 2.28 -12.45
N ARG A 121 10.43 3.44 -11.79
CA ARG A 121 11.03 4.75 -12.09
C ARG A 121 10.43 5.49 -13.29
N GLY A 122 9.27 6.10 -13.07
CA GLY A 122 8.62 7.00 -14.03
C GLY A 122 7.99 8.23 -13.37
N GLY A 123 8.73 8.90 -12.48
CA GLY A 123 8.34 10.19 -11.92
C GLY A 123 9.52 11.17 -11.96
N ILE A 124 9.53 12.00 -13.00
CA ILE A 124 10.27 13.27 -13.21
C ILE A 124 11.81 13.25 -13.08
#